data_AF-A0A535DS79-F1
#
_entry.id   AF-A0A535DS79-F1
#
_cell.length_a   1.000
_cell.length_b   1.000
_cell.length_c   1.000
_cell.angle_alpha   90.00
_cell.angle_beta   90.00
_cell.angle_gamma   90.00
#
_symmetry.space_group_name_H-M   'P 1'
#
loop_
_entity.id
_entity.type
_entity.pdbx_description
1 polymer ?
#
loop_
_entity_poly.entity_id
_entity_poly.type
_entity_poly.pdbx_seq_one_letter_code
_entity_poly.pdbx_strand_id
1 'polypeptide(L)' 'MRRGLALLLLPLSLLLGAAAAITYFVWWDATHCTFCRARLDEFGRCPNPDCRFGRLTREQEPAA' A
#
# COMPACT_ATOMS: atom_id res chain seq x y z
N MET A 1 25.32 8.91 30.10
CA MET A 1 25.05 9.45 28.75
C MET A 1 24.45 8.42 27.78
N ARG A 2 24.87 7.15 27.76
CA ARG A 2 24.34 6.12 26.83
C ARG A 2 22.83 5.83 26.97
N ARG A 3 22.27 5.89 28.18
CA ARG A 3 20.83 5.66 28.45
C ARG A 3 19.92 6.72 27.81
N GLY A 4 20.34 7.99 27.79
CA GLY A 4 19.56 9.08 27.17
C GLY A 4 19.49 8.95 25.64
N LEU A 5 20.57 8.47 25.03
CA LEU A 5 20.60 8.22 23.59
C LEU A 5 19.64 7.08 23.19
N ALA A 6 19.63 5.99 23.97
CA ALA A 6 18.71 4.87 23.74
C ALA A 6 17.23 5.27 23.87
N LEU A 7 16.91 6.18 24.80
CA LEU A 7 15.55 6.70 25.00
C LEU A 7 15.05 7.55 23.82
N LEU A 8 15.94 8.15 23.04
CA LEU A 8 15.61 8.91 21.83
C LEU A 8 15.62 8.04 20.57
N LEU A 9 16.59 7.12 20.46
CA LEU A 9 16.74 6.27 19.28
C LEU A 9 15.61 5.25 19.14
N LEU A 10 15.10 4.71 20.25
CA LEU A 10 14.02 3.73 20.23
C LEU A 10 12.73 4.30 19.61
N PRO A 11 12.13 5.40 20.10
CA PRO A 11 10.94 5.97 19.48
C PRO A 11 11.20 6.44 18.05
N LEU A 12 12.39 6.98 17.76
CA LEU A 12 12.75 7.39 16.41
C LEU A 12 12.77 6.20 15.44
N SER A 13 13.33 5.06 15.84
CA SER A 13 13.34 3.84 15.01
C SER A 13 11.93 3.29 14.75
N LEU A 14 11.04 3.37 15.74
CA LEU A 14 9.63 2.99 15.58
C LEU A 14 8.91 3.92 14.60
N LEU A 15 9.13 5.23 14.70
CA LEU A 15 8.55 6.21 13.77
C LEU A 15 9.04 5.99 12.34
N LEU A 16 10.34 5.76 12.16
CA LEU A 16 10.92 5.47 10.84
C LEU A 16 10.40 4.15 10.27
N GLY A 17 10.29 3.12 11.10
CA GLY A 17 9.71 1.83 10.70
C GLY A 17 8.24 1.96 10.28
N ALA A 18 7.45 2.71 11.06
CA ALA A 18 6.06 2.99 10.74
C ALA A 18 5.92 3.77 9.42
N ALA A 19 6.73 4.82 9.23
CA ALA A 19 6.74 5.58 8.00
C ALA A 19 7.09 4.70 6.79
N ALA A 20 8.13 3.89 6.89
CA ALA A 20 8.53 2.96 5.82
C ALA A 20 7.43 1.95 5.49
N ALA A 21 6.77 1.39 6.50
CA ALA A 21 5.66 0.47 6.31
C ALA A 21 4.48 1.15 5.60
N ILE A 22 4.08 2.34 6.03
CA ILE A 22 3.00 3.11 5.39
C ILE A 22 3.35 3.41 3.93
N THR A 23 4.56 3.91 3.66
CA THR A 23 5.02 4.19 2.29
C THR A 23 5.00 2.94 1.43
N TYR A 24 5.46 1.80 1.96
CA TYR A 24 5.41 0.53 1.27
C TYR A 24 3.97 0.10 0.96
N PHE A 25 3.04 0.23 1.91
CA PHE A 25 1.64 -0.12 1.68
C PHE A 25 0.97 0.77 0.62
N VAL A 26 1.23 2.08 0.65
CA VAL A 26 0.70 3.02 -0.36
C VAL A 26 1.26 2.69 -1.75
N TRP A 27 2.57 2.46 -1.85
CA TRP A 27 3.19 2.04 -3.11
C TRP A 27 2.64 0.70 -3.60
N TRP A 28 2.47 -0.26 -2.68
CA TRP A 28 1.94 -1.58 -2.99
C TRP A 28 0.52 -1.49 -3.54
N ASP A 29 -0.36 -0.72 -2.91
CA ASP A 29 -1.75 -0.53 -3.35
C ASP A 29 -1.83 0.21 -4.69
N ALA A 30 -0.88 1.12 -4.96
CA ALA A 30 -0.78 1.83 -6.25
C ALA A 30 -0.16 0.99 -7.38
N THR A 31 0.49 -0.15 -7.07
CA THR A 31 1.18 -0.98 -8.07
C THR A 31 0.62 -2.40 -8.19
N HIS A 32 -0.11 -2.89 -7.18
CA HIS A 32 -0.66 -4.22 -7.12
C HIS A 32 -2.12 -4.23 -6.62
N CYS A 33 -2.89 -5.17 -7.13
CA CYS A 33 -4.20 -5.52 -6.60
C CYS A 33 -4.08 -6.06 -5.17
N THR A 34 -4.67 -5.38 -4.20
CA THR A 34 -4.54 -5.67 -2.76
C THR A 34 -4.85 -7.14 -2.42
N PHE A 35 -5.85 -7.74 -3.08
CA PHE A 35 -6.30 -9.12 -2.81
C PHE A 35 -5.67 -10.19 -3.71
N CYS A 36 -5.21 -9.81 -4.89
CA CYS A 36 -4.76 -10.77 -5.90
C CYS A 36 -3.25 -10.71 -6.16
N ARG A 37 -2.55 -9.72 -5.59
CA ARG A 37 -1.11 -9.49 -5.75
C ARG A 37 -0.65 -9.40 -7.21
N ALA A 38 -1.56 -9.27 -8.16
CA ALA A 38 -1.28 -8.99 -9.56
C ALA A 38 -0.91 -7.51 -9.71
N ARG A 39 0.00 -7.17 -10.62
CA ARG A 39 0.27 -5.77 -10.93
C ARG A 39 -0.96 -5.11 -11.57
N LEU A 40 -1.14 -3.82 -11.27
CA LEU A 40 -2.11 -2.99 -11.99
C LEU A 40 -1.65 -2.78 -13.45
N ASP A 41 -2.62 -2.56 -14.34
CA ASP A 41 -2.36 -2.15 -15.72
C ASP A 41 -1.92 -0.67 -15.80
N GLU A 42 -1.62 -0.19 -17.00
CA GLU A 42 -1.23 1.21 -17.25
C GLU A 42 -2.28 2.24 -16.81
N PHE A 43 -3.52 1.79 -16.56
CA PHE A 43 -4.65 2.62 -16.16
C PHE A 43 -5.01 2.46 -14.66
N GLY A 44 -4.19 1.75 -13.88
CA GLY A 44 -4.47 1.52 -12.46
C GLY A 44 -5.66 0.57 -12.21
N ARG A 45 -5.91 -0.36 -13.14
CA ARG A 45 -6.96 -1.38 -13.03
C ARG A 45 -6.39 -2.76 -12.80
N CYS A 46 -7.15 -3.58 -12.08
CA CYS A 46 -6.79 -4.97 -11.87
C CYS A 46 -7.09 -5.81 -13.13
N PRO A 47 -6.07 -6.40 -13.78
CA PRO A 47 -6.25 -7.10 -15.06
C PRO A 47 -7.00 -8.42 -14.91
N ASN A 48 -7.05 -9.00 -13.71
CA ASN A 48 -7.72 -10.28 -13.47
C ASN A 48 -9.22 -10.08 -13.15
N PRO A 49 -10.14 -10.54 -14.01
CA PRO A 49 -11.59 -10.43 -13.79
C PRO A 49 -12.11 -11.29 -12.63
N ASP A 50 -11.39 -12.35 -12.24
CA ASP A 50 -11.76 -13.25 -11.13
C ASP A 50 -11.40 -12.69 -9.75
N CYS A 51 -10.68 -11.57 -9.73
CA CYS A 51 -10.38 -10.82 -8.51
C CYS A 51 -11.62 -10.12 -8.01
N ARG A 52 -12.45 -10.85 -7.26
CA ARG A 52 -13.74 -10.42 -6.71
C ARG A 52 -13.68 -9.11 -5.90
N PHE A 53 -12.52 -8.74 -5.36
CA PHE A 53 -12.28 -7.49 -4.63
C PHE A 53 -11.44 -6.44 -5.39
N GLY A 54 -10.91 -6.77 -6.58
CA GLY A 54 -10.32 -5.79 -7.50
C GLY A 54 -11.37 -4.94 -8.24
N ARG A 55 -12.65 -5.19 -7.96
CA ARG A 55 -13.80 -4.54 -8.60
C ARG A 55 -14.07 -3.11 -8.09
N LEU A 56 -13.39 -2.64 -7.04
CA LEU A 56 -13.54 -1.26 -6.55
C LEU A 56 -13.10 -0.20 -7.58
N THR A 57 -12.34 -0.58 -8.63
CA THR A 57 -11.94 0.32 -9.71
C THR A 57 -12.59 0.02 -11.07
N ARG A 58 -13.40 -1.05 -11.20
CA ARG A 58 -13.90 -1.48 -12.52
C ARG A 58 -15.24 -0.88 -12.95
N GLU A 59 -16.07 -0.34 -12.06
CA GLU A 59 -17.39 0.19 -12.44
C GLU A 59 -17.69 1.55 -11.79
N GLN A 60 -17.01 2.58 -12.27
CA GLN A 60 -17.61 3.89 -12.52
C GLN A 60 -17.63 4.11 -14.04
N GLU A 61 -18.18 3.13 -14.77
CA GLU A 61 -18.58 3.35 -16.15
C GLU A 61 -19.92 4.09 -16.08
N PRO A 62 -20.08 5.27 -16.70
CA PRO A 62 -21.35 5.97 -16.67
C PRO A 62 -22.40 5.08 -17.36
N ALA A 63 -23.48 4.78 -16.66
CA ALA A 63 -24.61 4.05 -17.23
C ALA A 63 -25.09 4.79 -18.47
N ALA A 64 -24.90 4.16 -19.63
CA ALA A 64 -25.48 4.57 -20.91
C ALA A 64 -26.98 4.26 -20.93
#